data_AF-X0U6F8-F1
#
_entry.id   AF-X0U6F8-F1
#
_cell.length_a   1.000
_cell.length_b   1.000
_cell.length_c   1.000
_cell.angle_alpha   90.00
_cell.angle_beta   90.00
_cell.angle_gamma   90.00
#
_symmetry.space_group_name_H-M   'P 1'
#
loop_
_entity.id
_entity.type
_entity.pdbx_description
1 polymer ?
#
loop_
_entity_poly.entity_id
_entity_poly.type
_entity_poly.pdbx_seq_one_letter_code
_entity_poly.pdbx_strand_id
1 'polypeptide(L)'
;MPAEEAHVFFYSSNKKIAKAFEQAGCKVLKEGIIMGTTGILLLKAEKSLPVSSIFAETHSELPDSKAAAKVIEVLDKYLGLKIDYKPLLKQAEKFESKLKELLGKSQKISEAQKKKRLSYVG
;
A
#
# COMPACT_ATOMS: atom_id res chain seq x y z
N MET A 1 -5.66 -4.09 -12.00
CA MET A 1 -4.18 -4.14 -12.01
C MET A 1 -3.71 -3.04 -11.07
N PRO A 2 -2.64 -3.23 -10.28
CA PRO A 2 -2.16 -2.16 -9.42
C PRO A 2 -1.84 -0.91 -10.27
N ALA A 3 -2.15 0.28 -9.76
CA ALA A 3 -1.80 1.54 -10.40
C ALA A 3 -0.28 1.60 -10.63
N GLU A 4 0.14 2.05 -11.81
CA GLU A 4 1.55 2.15 -12.20
C GLU A 4 2.36 3.05 -11.25
N GLU A 5 1.71 4.05 -10.64
CA GLU A 5 2.26 4.86 -9.55
C GLU A 5 1.20 5.07 -8.46
N ALA A 6 1.43 4.49 -7.28
CA ALA A 6 0.60 4.75 -6.11
C ALA A 6 0.94 6.15 -5.56
N HIS A 7 -0.06 7.01 -5.41
CA HIS A 7 0.18 8.32 -4.82
C HIS A 7 0.46 8.20 -3.32
N VAL A 8 1.29 9.10 -2.82
CA VAL A 8 1.52 9.27 -1.39
C VAL A 8 0.96 10.62 -0.97
N PHE A 9 0.11 10.60 0.05
CA PHE A 9 -0.46 11.77 0.68
C PHE A 9 0.15 12.01 2.06
N PHE A 10 0.02 13.23 2.57
CA PHE A 10 0.45 13.54 3.92
C PHE A 10 -0.46 14.55 4.63
N TYR A 11 -0.41 14.52 5.96
CA TYR A 11 -0.90 15.59 6.84
C TYR A 11 0.24 16.01 7.76
N SER A 12 0.39 17.29 8.06
CA SER A 12 1.39 17.76 9.02
C SER A 12 0.93 19.06 9.68
N SER A 13 1.01 19.12 11.02
CA SER A 13 0.82 20.36 11.77
C SER A 13 2.07 21.24 11.83
N ASN A 14 3.19 20.79 11.25
CA ASN A 14 4.46 21.52 11.21
C ASN A 14 4.82 21.94 9.77
N LYS A 15 4.85 23.25 9.52
CA LYS A 15 5.13 23.83 8.19
C LYS A 15 6.49 23.42 7.61
N LYS A 16 7.51 23.18 8.44
CA LYS A 16 8.83 22.74 7.97
C LYS A 16 8.78 21.30 7.44
N ILE A 17 8.08 20.42 8.16
CA ILE A 17 7.91 19.02 7.78
C ILE A 17 7.00 18.91 6.55
N ALA A 18 5.92 19.70 6.50
CA ALA A 18 5.03 19.77 5.34
C ALA A 18 5.80 20.08 4.05
N LYS A 19 6.67 21.11 4.06
CA LYS A 19 7.52 21.45 2.90
C LYS A 19 8.47 20.32 2.51
N ALA A 20 9.05 19.62 3.49
CA ALA A 20 9.92 18.48 3.21
C ALA A 20 9.16 17.33 2.53
N PHE A 21 7.92 17.07 2.94
CA PHE A 21 7.07 16.06 2.30
C PHE A 21 6.63 16.46 0.89
N GLU A 22 6.30 17.74 0.65
CA GLU A 22 6.04 18.24 -0.71
C GLU A 22 7.25 18.08 -1.62
N GLN A 23 8.46 18.40 -1.12
CA GLN A 23 9.72 18.20 -1.85
C GLN A 23 10.03 16.71 -2.10
N ALA A 24 9.57 15.82 -1.23
CA ALA A 24 9.68 14.37 -1.41
C ALA A 24 8.65 13.80 -2.41
N GLY A 25 7.77 14.64 -2.98
CA GLY A 25 6.76 14.26 -3.97
C GLY A 25 5.41 13.85 -3.37
N CYS A 26 5.20 14.06 -2.07
CA CYS A 26 3.94 13.76 -1.42
C CYS A 26 2.90 14.87 -1.65
N LYS A 27 1.63 14.48 -1.80
CA LYS A 27 0.50 15.40 -1.96
C LYS A 27 -0.14 15.71 -0.60
N VAL A 28 -0.58 16.94 -0.37
CA VAL A 28 -1.36 17.25 0.86
C VAL A 28 -2.67 16.48 0.83
N LEU A 29 -3.00 15.79 1.92
CA LEU A 29 -4.33 15.20 2.13
C LEU A 29 -5.30 16.33 2.48
N LYS A 30 -6.14 16.73 1.52
CA LYS A 30 -7.11 17.83 1.70
C LYS A 30 -8.31 17.39 2.54
N GLU A 31 -8.94 16.29 2.12
CA GLU A 31 -10.14 15.74 2.74
C GLU A 31 -10.04 14.21 2.75
N GLY A 32 -10.53 13.59 3.82
CA GLY A 32 -10.52 12.14 3.99
C GLY A 32 -10.94 11.71 5.38
N ILE A 33 -11.34 10.44 5.52
CA ILE A 33 -11.70 9.83 6.80
C ILE A 33 -10.57 8.90 7.23
N ILE A 34 -9.97 9.18 8.38
CA ILE A 34 -8.94 8.35 8.98
C ILE A 34 -9.54 7.63 10.17
N MET A 35 -9.53 6.29 10.12
CA MET A 35 -10.11 5.45 11.17
C MET A 35 -9.04 4.64 11.92
N GLY A 36 -9.44 4.05 13.05
CA GLY A 36 -8.61 3.16 13.84
C GLY A 36 -7.58 3.89 14.71
N THR A 37 -6.49 3.21 15.02
CA THR A 37 -5.45 3.70 15.94
C THR A 37 -4.79 4.97 15.43
N THR A 38 -4.56 5.09 14.13
CA THR A 38 -4.01 6.31 13.50
C THR A 38 -4.92 7.52 13.72
N GLY A 39 -6.24 7.36 13.56
CA GLY A 39 -7.20 8.45 13.80
C GLY A 39 -7.22 8.88 15.27
N ILE A 40 -7.19 7.92 16.20
CA ILE A 40 -7.12 8.19 17.65
C ILE A 40 -5.81 8.91 18.00
N LEU A 41 -4.68 8.49 17.43
CA LEU A 41 -3.39 9.13 17.63
C LEU A 41 -3.39 10.57 17.13
N LEU A 42 -3.91 10.82 15.92
CA LEU A 42 -4.03 12.17 15.38
C LEU A 42 -4.89 13.08 16.26
N LEU A 43 -6.06 12.59 16.68
CA LEU A 43 -6.99 13.33 17.52
C LEU A 43 -6.39 13.70 18.90
N LYS A 44 -5.61 12.80 19.49
CA LYS A 44 -4.93 13.06 20.78
C LYS A 44 -3.73 13.98 20.61
N ALA A 45 -2.93 13.75 19.56
CA ALA A 45 -1.70 14.48 19.30
C ALA A 45 -1.97 15.95 18.95
N GLU A 46 -3.05 16.23 18.20
CA GLU A 46 -3.41 17.59 17.76
C GLU A 46 -3.42 18.62 18.91
N LYS A 47 -3.82 18.19 20.11
CA LYS A 47 -3.92 19.07 21.30
C LYS A 47 -2.63 19.25 22.09
N SER A 48 -1.58 18.47 21.81
CA SER A 48 -0.46 18.32 22.75
C SER A 48 0.92 18.24 22.10
N LEU A 49 1.04 17.83 20.83
CA LEU A 49 2.31 17.73 20.13
C LEU A 49 2.20 17.96 18.62
N PRO A 50 3.25 18.47 17.95
CA PRO A 50 3.31 18.48 16.51
C PRO A 50 3.19 17.05 15.96
N VAL A 51 2.33 16.86 14.95
CA VAL A 51 2.05 15.55 14.37
C VAL A 51 2.21 15.62 12.85
N SER A 52 2.67 14.53 12.26
CA SER A 52 2.75 14.36 10.81
C SER A 52 2.41 12.92 10.46
N SER A 53 1.77 12.72 9.31
CA SER A 53 1.31 11.41 8.85
C SER A 53 1.49 11.29 7.35
N ILE A 54 1.78 10.07 6.90
CA ILE A 54 2.01 9.70 5.50
C ILE A 54 1.04 8.58 5.17
N PHE A 55 0.38 8.67 4.02
CA PHE A 55 -0.62 7.72 3.56
C PHE A 55 -0.31 7.33 2.13
N ALA A 56 0.02 6.07 1.87
CA ALA A 56 0.14 5.56 0.51
C ALA A 56 -1.19 4.97 0.04
N GLU A 57 -1.58 5.24 -1.19
CA GLU A 57 -2.70 4.55 -1.84
C GLU A 57 -2.41 3.04 -1.91
N THR A 58 -3.44 2.24 -1.66
CA THR A 58 -3.35 0.78 -1.62
C THR A 58 -4.63 0.14 -2.17
N HIS A 59 -4.55 -1.13 -2.54
CA HIS A 59 -5.71 -1.95 -2.88
C HIS A 59 -6.23 -2.66 -1.63
N SER A 60 -7.40 -2.27 -1.15
CA SER A 60 -7.95 -2.66 0.15
C SER A 60 -8.10 -4.18 0.38
N GLU A 61 -8.17 -4.98 -0.67
CA GLU A 61 -8.41 -6.42 -0.58
C GLU A 61 -7.12 -7.25 -0.40
N LEU A 62 -5.94 -6.67 -0.63
CA LEU A 62 -4.68 -7.41 -0.65
C LEU A 62 -3.59 -6.69 0.15
N PRO A 63 -2.68 -7.45 0.80
CA PRO A 63 -1.47 -6.87 1.35
C PRO A 63 -0.64 -6.18 0.26
N ASP A 64 -0.33 -4.90 0.45
CA ASP A 64 0.38 -4.09 -0.55
C ASP A 64 1.79 -3.70 -0.06
N SER A 65 2.77 -4.55 -0.42
CA SER A 65 4.18 -4.28 -0.12
C SER A 65 4.76 -3.14 -0.96
N LYS A 66 4.16 -2.79 -2.11
CA LYS A 66 4.61 -1.66 -2.94
C LYS A 66 4.24 -0.34 -2.27
N ALA A 67 3.01 -0.23 -1.77
CA ALA A 67 2.55 0.92 -0.99
C ALA A 67 3.41 1.12 0.28
N ALA A 68 3.71 0.04 1.01
CA ALA A 68 4.62 0.10 2.15
C ALA A 68 6.03 0.60 1.77
N ALA A 69 6.58 0.12 0.65
CA ALA A 69 7.89 0.57 0.16
C ALA A 69 7.90 2.07 -0.13
N LYS A 70 6.80 2.63 -0.65
CA LYS A 70 6.66 4.08 -0.90
C LYS A 70 6.63 4.91 0.37
N VAL A 71 5.96 4.44 1.42
CA VAL A 71 6.00 5.12 2.73
C VAL A 71 7.43 5.14 3.28
N ILE A 72 8.15 4.01 3.19
CA ILE A 72 9.55 3.92 3.63
C ILE A 72 10.46 4.82 2.79
N GLU A 73 10.27 4.88 1.47
CA GLU A 73 11.02 5.77 0.57
C GLU A 73 10.89 7.24 1.00
N VAL A 74 9.67 7.69 1.33
CA VAL A 74 9.42 9.06 1.79
C VAL A 74 10.04 9.32 3.17
N LEU A 75 9.89 8.38 4.10
CA LEU A 75 10.49 8.48 5.43
C LEU A 75 12.01 8.54 5.36
N ASP A 76 12.61 7.74 4.47
CA ASP A 76 14.05 7.71 4.26
C ASP A 76 14.56 9.05 3.70
N LYS A 77 13.87 9.62 2.71
CA LYS A 77 14.19 10.96 2.17
C LYS A 77 14.12 12.05 3.23
N TYR A 78 13.15 11.95 4.14
CA TYR A 78 12.97 12.95 5.20
C TYR A 78 13.97 12.80 6.36
N LEU A 79 14.20 11.57 6.82
CA LEU A 79 15.02 11.28 8.01
C LEU A 79 16.48 10.96 7.70
N GLY A 80 16.81 10.63 6.46
CA GLY A 80 18.16 10.26 6.03
C GLY A 80 18.67 8.93 6.60
N LEU A 81 17.76 7.98 6.87
CA LEU A 81 18.07 6.73 7.57
C LEU A 81 18.83 5.69 6.72
N LYS A 82 18.89 5.90 5.40
CA LYS A 82 19.45 4.99 4.38
C LYS A 82 18.82 3.60 4.42
N ILE A 83 17.49 3.53 4.55
CA ILE A 83 16.73 2.28 4.59
C ILE A 83 16.53 1.73 3.17
N ASP A 84 16.99 0.50 2.93
CA ASP A 84 16.71 -0.19 1.67
C ASP A 84 15.28 -0.75 1.64
N TYR A 85 14.42 -0.14 0.80
CA TYR A 85 13.04 -0.56 0.58
C TYR A 85 12.88 -1.63 -0.53
N LYS A 86 13.95 -1.97 -1.27
CA LYS A 86 13.89 -2.98 -2.35
C LYS A 86 13.41 -4.37 -1.91
N PRO A 87 13.67 -4.85 -0.67
CA PRO A 87 13.12 -6.12 -0.20
C PRO A 87 11.59 -6.18 -0.23
N LEU A 88 10.90 -5.06 0.03
CA LEU A 88 9.44 -4.97 -0.03
C LEU A 88 8.92 -5.10 -1.47
N LEU A 89 9.61 -4.50 -2.44
CA LEU A 89 9.28 -4.64 -3.86
C LEU A 89 9.41 -6.10 -4.33
N LYS A 90 10.51 -6.76 -3.96
CA LYS A 90 10.72 -8.20 -4.24
C LYS A 90 9.64 -9.07 -3.58
N GLN A 91 9.21 -8.71 -2.38
CA GLN A 91 8.15 -9.43 -1.69
C GLN A 91 6.80 -9.27 -2.40
N ALA A 92 6.50 -8.08 -2.93
CA ALA A 92 5.31 -7.85 -3.75
C ALA A 92 5.29 -8.74 -4.99
N GLU A 93 6.41 -8.80 -5.74
CA GLU A 93 6.54 -9.64 -6.94
C GLU A 93 6.34 -11.13 -6.64
N LYS A 94 6.94 -11.61 -5.52
CA LYS A 94 6.76 -12.99 -5.05
C LYS A 94 5.31 -13.28 -4.69
N PHE A 95 4.64 -12.36 -4.00
CA PHE A 95 3.24 -12.50 -3.62
C PHE A 95 2.33 -12.54 -4.85
N GLU A 96 2.49 -11.61 -5.78
CA GLU A 96 1.75 -11.58 -7.05
C GLU A 96 1.95 -12.86 -7.87
N SER A 97 3.19 -13.37 -7.93
CA SER A 97 3.50 -14.61 -8.65
C SER A 97 2.80 -15.82 -8.03
N LYS A 98 2.85 -15.95 -6.69
CA LYS A 98 2.15 -17.02 -5.97
C LYS A 98 0.63 -16.94 -6.14
N LEU A 99 0.06 -15.73 -6.10
CA LEU A 99 -1.37 -15.53 -6.34
C LEU A 99 -1.77 -15.98 -7.75
N LYS A 100 -1.00 -15.60 -8.77
CA LYS A 100 -1.24 -16.04 -10.16
C LYS A 100 -1.19 -17.56 -10.29
N GLU A 101 -0.22 -18.20 -9.63
CA GLU A 101 -0.10 -19.66 -9.64
C GLU A 101 -1.33 -20.35 -9.00
N LEU A 102 -1.79 -19.86 -7.84
CA LEU A 102 -2.97 -20.39 -7.16
C LEU A 102 -4.24 -20.24 -7.98
N LEU A 103 -4.45 -19.05 -8.58
CA LEU A 103 -5.60 -18.78 -9.45
C LEU A 103 -5.57 -19.66 -10.71
N GLY A 104 -4.40 -19.82 -11.34
CA GLY A 104 -4.23 -20.67 -12.51
C GLY A 104 -4.48 -22.16 -12.21
N LYS A 105 -4.05 -22.65 -11.04
CA LYS A 105 -4.37 -24.02 -10.58
C LYS A 105 -5.87 -24.20 -10.35
N SER A 106 -6.53 -23.24 -9.72
CA SER A 106 -7.98 -23.27 -9.46
C SER A 106 -8.79 -23.32 -10.77
N GLN A 107 -8.43 -22.51 -11.76
CA GLN A 107 -9.07 -22.52 -13.08
C GLN A 107 -8.91 -23.86 -13.80
N LYS A 108 -7.71 -24.45 -13.81
CA LYS A 108 -7.46 -25.76 -14.42
C LYS A 108 -8.27 -26.88 -13.77
N ILE A 109 -8.43 -26.86 -12.44
CA ILE A 109 -9.25 -27.84 -11.71
C ILE A 109 -10.73 -27.71 -12.10
N SER A 110 -11.24 -26.49 -12.17
CA SER A 110 -12.61 -26.17 -12.62
C SER A 110 -12.88 -26.65 -14.05
N GLU A 111 -11.95 -26.41 -14.98
CA GLU A 111 -12.07 -26.84 -16.37
C GLU A 111 -12.03 -28.36 -16.52
N ALA A 112 -11.12 -29.03 -15.78
CA ALA A 112 -11.04 -30.49 -15.78
C ALA A 112 -12.31 -31.14 -15.22
N GLN A 113 -12.92 -30.55 -14.18
CA GLN A 113 -14.22 -30.99 -13.64
C GLN A 113 -15.36 -30.79 -14.64
N LYS A 114 -15.43 -29.63 -15.31
CA LYS A 114 -16.42 -29.38 -16.38
C LYS A 114 -16.29 -30.41 -17.51
N LYS A 115 -15.07 -30.68 -17.97
CA LYS A 115 -14.82 -31.61 -19.08
C LYS A 115 -15.23 -33.05 -18.73
N LYS A 116 -14.94 -33.52 -17.51
CA LYS A 116 -15.41 -34.82 -17.00
C LYS A 116 -16.93 -34.89 -16.86
N ARG A 117 -17.60 -33.80 -16.48
CA ARG A 117 -19.06 -33.76 -16.35
C ARG A 117 -19.75 -33.81 -17.72
N LEU A 118 -19.19 -33.12 -18.72
CA LEU A 118 -19.69 -33.12 -20.10
C LEU A 118 -19.53 -34.49 -20.78
N SER A 119 -18.47 -35.25 -20.47
CA SER A 119 -18.28 -36.60 -21.04
C SER A 119 -19.20 -37.67 -20.44
N TYR A 120 -19.86 -37.41 -19.32
CA TYR A 120 -20.73 -38.37 -18.62
C TYR A 120 -22.20 -38.30 -19.07
N VAL A 121 -22.57 -37.26 -19.82
CA VAL A 121 -23.94 -37.01 -20.31
C VAL A 121 -24.08 -37.26 -21.82
N GLY A 122 -23.06 -37.84 -22.46
CA GLY A 122 -23.05 -38.23 -23.87
C GLY A 122 -23.06 -39.73 -24.06
#